data_AF-A0AAD7BGS7-F1
#
_entry.id   AF-A0AAD7BGS7-F1
#
_cell.length_a   1.000
_cell.length_b   1.000
_cell.length_c   1.000
_cell.angle_alpha   90.00
_cell.angle_beta   90.00
_cell.angle_gamma   90.00
#
_symmetry.space_group_name_H-M   'P 1'
#
loop_
_entity.id
_entity.type
_entity.pdbx_description
1 polymer ?
#
loop_
_entity_poly.entity_id
_entity_poly.type
_entity_poly.pdbx_seq_one_letter_code
_entity_poly.pdbx_strand_id
1 'polypeptide(L)'
;MAFALSDDGPVFPPEIERHIFELCALGRPVLVPKLILVAWRIKHWIEPILYRTMDGYRAFTSEALLSAIHTKPPGFIATAVQNLSIYDSAAGYEEILSACTGVINLRVLSMDTAFSAHIPSTLMQLYVYDFPHQSSAFLFSQLTHLDVMGFLDIDLDAFHSSVALLPHLTHVSFPDRDYAPIFPVSCGATPKSRCSSIMIKTTSRSLTRRASQRICVSSYLV
;
A
#
# COMPACT_ATOMS: atom_id res chain seq x y z
N MET A 1 6.40 -4.37 -58.50
CA MET A 1 5.03 -4.83 -58.28
C MET A 1 5.07 -5.83 -57.12
N ALA A 2 4.75 -5.39 -55.90
CA ALA A 2 4.70 -6.25 -54.73
C ALA A 2 3.25 -6.73 -54.57
N PHE A 3 3.04 -8.04 -54.55
CA PHE A 3 1.74 -8.63 -54.28
C PHE A 3 1.43 -8.47 -52.79
N ALA A 4 0.34 -7.77 -52.48
CA ALA A 4 -0.24 -7.76 -51.15
C ALA A 4 -0.79 -9.17 -50.88
N LEU A 5 -0.06 -9.96 -50.08
CA LEU A 5 -0.63 -11.15 -49.47
C LEU A 5 -1.71 -10.67 -48.51
N SER A 6 -2.97 -10.91 -48.85
CA SER A 6 -4.09 -10.72 -47.96
C SER A 6 -3.92 -11.70 -46.80
N ASP A 7 -3.38 -11.20 -45.70
CA ASP A 7 -3.22 -11.90 -44.43
C ASP A 7 -4.60 -12.06 -43.77
N ASP A 8 -5.45 -12.90 -44.37
CA ASP A 8 -6.80 -13.22 -43.88
C ASP A 8 -6.75 -14.23 -42.72
N GLY A 9 -5.73 -14.13 -41.88
CA GLY A 9 -5.67 -14.84 -40.62
C GLY A 9 -6.77 -14.34 -39.67
N PRO A 10 -7.28 -15.19 -38.77
CA PRO A 10 -8.23 -14.72 -37.76
C PRO A 10 -7.56 -13.68 -36.86
N VAL A 11 -8.04 -12.43 -36.93
CA VAL A 11 -7.57 -11.32 -36.07
C VAL A 11 -8.50 -11.19 -34.88
N PHE A 12 -7.93 -11.17 -33.67
CA PHE A 12 -8.71 -10.85 -32.47
C PHE A 12 -9.15 -9.38 -32.47
N PRO A 13 -10.37 -9.08 -32.03
CA PRO A 13 -10.75 -7.70 -31.71
C PRO A 13 -9.78 -7.10 -30.67
N PRO A 14 -9.44 -5.80 -30.76
CA PRO A 14 -8.48 -5.15 -29.86
C PRO A 14 -8.80 -5.31 -28.37
N GLU A 15 -10.08 -5.37 -28.01
CA GLU A 15 -10.54 -5.53 -26.62
C GLU A 15 -10.18 -6.91 -26.06
N ILE A 16 -10.30 -7.95 -26.89
CA ILE A 16 -9.95 -9.33 -26.52
C ILE A 16 -8.43 -9.46 -26.39
N GLU A 17 -7.68 -8.89 -27.34
CA GLU A 17 -6.23 -8.83 -27.27
C GLU A 17 -5.77 -8.13 -25.98
N ARG A 18 -6.31 -6.95 -25.70
CA ARG A 18 -6.03 -6.19 -24.46
C ARG A 18 -6.27 -7.04 -23.22
N HIS A 19 -7.43 -7.69 -23.14
CA HIS A 19 -7.79 -8.50 -22.00
C HIS A 19 -6.82 -9.68 -21.77
N ILE A 20 -6.38 -10.35 -22.84
CA ILE A 20 -5.40 -11.43 -22.77
C ILE A 20 -4.06 -10.92 -22.22
N PHE A 21 -3.57 -9.78 -22.73
CA PHE A 21 -2.29 -9.21 -22.27
C PHE A 21 -2.36 -8.72 -20.83
N GLU A 22 -3.45 -8.06 -20.43
CA GLU A 22 -3.66 -7.60 -19.05
C GLU A 22 -3.72 -8.80 -18.08
N LEU A 23 -4.44 -9.86 -18.43
CA LEU A 23 -4.48 -11.11 -17.63
C LEU A 23 -3.09 -11.76 -17.53
N CYS A 24 -2.34 -11.82 -18.63
CA CYS A 24 -0.97 -12.34 -18.62
C CYS A 24 -0.05 -11.52 -17.70
N ALA A 25 -0.14 -10.19 -17.80
CA ALA A 25 0.64 -9.25 -17.01
C ALA A 25 0.32 -9.36 -15.50
N LEU A 26 -0.97 -9.41 -15.15
CA LEU A 26 -1.42 -9.53 -13.76
C LEU A 26 -1.10 -10.91 -13.18
N GLY A 27 -1.25 -11.98 -13.96
CA GLY A 27 -0.98 -13.35 -13.51
C GLY A 27 0.51 -13.67 -13.41
N ARG A 28 1.36 -13.02 -14.21
CA ARG A 28 2.82 -13.21 -14.21
C ARG A 28 3.56 -11.89 -14.41
N PRO A 29 3.70 -11.05 -13.36
CA PRO A 29 4.36 -9.74 -13.45
C PRO A 29 5.78 -9.77 -14.02
N VAL A 30 6.51 -10.88 -13.83
CA VAL A 30 7.86 -11.10 -14.40
C VAL A 30 7.89 -11.05 -15.93
N LEU A 31 6.75 -11.28 -16.60
CA LEU A 31 6.65 -11.21 -18.06
C LEU A 31 6.38 -9.80 -18.58
N VAL A 32 5.94 -8.87 -17.74
CA VAL A 32 5.54 -7.51 -18.14
C VAL A 32 6.59 -6.81 -19.01
N PRO A 33 7.90 -6.82 -18.67
CA PRO A 33 8.92 -6.20 -19.52
C PRO A 33 9.04 -6.82 -20.92
N LYS A 34 8.66 -8.10 -21.09
CA LYS A 34 8.63 -8.76 -22.41
C LYS A 34 7.34 -8.43 -23.17
N LEU A 35 6.21 -8.39 -22.47
CA LEU A 35 4.90 -8.10 -23.08
C LEU A 35 4.85 -6.70 -23.69
N ILE A 36 5.45 -5.70 -23.04
CA ILE A 36 5.50 -4.32 -23.55
C ILE A 36 6.30 -4.18 -24.87
N LEU A 37 7.12 -5.17 -25.22
CA LEU A 37 7.93 -5.16 -26.45
C LEU A 37 7.18 -5.74 -27.66
N VAL A 38 6.02 -6.36 -27.45
CA VAL A 38 5.28 -7.06 -28.51
C VAL A 38 4.72 -6.09 -29.55
N ALA A 39 4.05 -5.02 -29.09
CA ALA A 39 3.57 -3.96 -29.97
C ALA A 39 3.33 -2.66 -29.18
N TRP A 40 3.30 -1.54 -29.90
CA TRP A 40 3.10 -0.21 -29.31
C TRP A 40 1.78 -0.08 -28.51
N ARG A 41 0.67 -0.66 -29.01
CA ARG A 41 -0.62 -0.66 -28.30
C ARG A 41 -0.57 -1.48 -27.00
N ILE A 42 0.13 -2.62 -27.02
CA ILE A 42 0.32 -3.47 -25.84
C ILE A 42 1.12 -2.71 -24.78
N LYS A 43 2.16 -1.98 -25.19
CA LYS A 43 2.89 -1.10 -24.26
C LYS A 43 1.93 -0.15 -23.54
N HIS A 44 1.01 0.51 -24.25
CA HIS A 44 0.07 1.45 -23.64
C HIS A 44 -0.88 0.79 -22.63
N TRP A 45 -1.34 -0.43 -22.91
CA TRP A 45 -2.24 -1.16 -22.00
C TRP A 45 -1.51 -1.71 -20.77
N ILE A 46 -0.26 -2.14 -20.95
CA ILE A 46 0.48 -2.89 -19.93
C ILE A 46 1.40 -1.99 -19.09
N GLU A 47 1.83 -0.84 -19.61
CA GLU A 47 2.70 0.08 -18.88
C GLU A 47 2.13 0.50 -17.50
N PRO A 48 0.83 0.82 -17.34
CA PRO A 48 0.26 1.07 -16.01
C PRO A 48 0.42 -0.10 -15.03
N ILE A 49 0.36 -1.35 -15.51
CA ILE A 49 0.53 -2.56 -14.69
C ILE A 49 1.99 -2.70 -14.23
N LEU A 50 2.96 -2.30 -15.06
CA LEU A 50 4.38 -2.28 -14.71
C LEU A 50 4.66 -1.38 -13.50
N TYR A 51 4.06 -0.19 -13.47
CA TYR A 51 4.25 0.80 -12.40
C TYR A 51 3.33 0.60 -11.19
N ARG A 52 2.38 -0.33 -11.27
CA ARG A 52 1.37 -0.55 -10.22
C ARG A 52 1.96 -0.83 -8.85
N THR A 53 3.08 -1.54 -8.81
CA THR A 53 3.78 -1.91 -7.58
C THR A 53 5.24 -1.54 -7.68
N MET A 54 5.66 -0.57 -6.87
CA MET A 54 7.03 -0.11 -6.76
C MET A 54 7.59 -0.54 -5.40
N ASP A 55 8.63 -1.37 -5.45
CA ASP A 55 9.28 -1.92 -4.27
C ASP A 55 10.69 -1.34 -4.13
N GLY A 56 10.86 -0.42 -3.19
CA GLY A 56 12.12 0.27 -2.87
C GLY A 56 13.20 -0.59 -2.22
N TYR A 57 12.97 -1.87 -1.96
CA TYR A 57 13.97 -2.73 -1.31
C TYR A 57 15.23 -2.94 -2.15
N ARG A 58 15.13 -2.74 -3.48
CA ARG A 58 16.27 -2.87 -4.39
C ARG A 58 16.80 -1.47 -4.66
N ALA A 59 18.07 -1.19 -4.36
CA ALA A 59 18.68 0.14 -4.62
C ALA A 59 18.43 0.68 -6.05
N PHE A 60 18.32 -0.22 -7.04
CA PHE A 60 18.01 0.13 -8.43
C PHE A 60 16.59 0.68 -8.68
N THR A 61 15.65 0.55 -7.74
CA THR A 61 14.25 0.94 -7.97
C THR A 61 13.94 2.38 -7.58
N SER A 62 14.68 2.99 -6.65
CA SER A 62 14.46 4.41 -6.29
C SER A 62 14.92 5.33 -7.42
N GLU A 63 16.12 5.10 -7.97
CA GLU A 63 16.62 5.86 -9.13
C GLU A 63 15.76 5.63 -10.37
N ALA A 64 15.35 4.38 -10.63
CA ALA A 64 14.45 4.09 -11.75
C ALA A 64 13.08 4.75 -11.59
N LEU A 65 12.55 4.84 -10.36
CA LEU A 65 11.30 5.53 -10.06
C LEU A 65 11.45 7.04 -10.20
N LEU A 66 12.51 7.65 -9.68
CA LEU A 66 12.81 9.06 -9.87
C LEU A 66 12.99 9.38 -11.36
N SER A 67 13.72 8.55 -12.10
CA SER A 67 13.84 8.66 -13.56
C SER A 67 12.48 8.58 -14.25
N ALA A 68 11.60 7.68 -13.81
CA ALA A 68 10.24 7.60 -14.32
C ALA A 68 9.41 8.85 -13.98
N ILE A 69 9.54 9.40 -12.77
CA ILE A 69 8.89 10.66 -12.35
C ILE A 69 9.31 11.81 -13.27
N HIS A 70 10.59 11.89 -13.64
CA HIS A 70 11.10 12.94 -14.52
C HIS A 70 10.78 12.74 -16.00
N THR A 71 10.62 11.50 -16.46
CA THR A 71 10.44 11.18 -17.89
C THR A 71 8.98 10.93 -18.28
N LYS A 72 8.10 10.63 -17.33
CA LYS A 72 6.68 10.37 -17.57
C LYS A 72 5.83 11.59 -17.24
N PRO A 73 4.65 11.73 -17.87
CA PRO A 73 3.70 12.77 -17.48
C PRO A 73 3.35 12.65 -15.98
N PRO A 74 3.28 13.76 -15.22
CA PRO A 74 3.01 13.71 -13.77
C PRO A 74 1.72 12.95 -13.41
N GLY A 75 0.65 13.17 -14.20
CA GLY A 75 -0.63 12.47 -13.99
C GLY A 75 -0.57 10.96 -14.23
N PHE A 76 0.40 10.49 -15.02
CA PHE A 76 0.60 9.06 -15.23
C PHE A 76 1.14 8.38 -13.97
N ILE A 77 2.24 8.89 -13.39
CA ILE A 77 2.83 8.31 -12.18
C ILE A 77 1.86 8.41 -10.99
N ALA A 78 1.19 9.57 -10.86
CA ALA A 78 0.20 9.80 -9.83
C ALA A 78 -0.89 8.72 -9.78
N THR A 79 -1.33 8.21 -10.93
CA THR A 79 -2.44 7.23 -11.01
C THR A 79 -1.98 5.79 -11.21
N ALA A 80 -0.80 5.58 -11.81
CA ALA A 80 -0.28 4.26 -12.08
C ALA A 80 0.24 3.57 -10.80
N VAL A 81 0.91 4.30 -9.90
CA VAL A 81 1.51 3.73 -8.70
C VAL A 81 0.46 3.57 -7.60
N GLN A 82 0.13 2.32 -7.25
CA GLN A 82 -0.87 1.99 -6.22
C GLN A 82 -0.25 1.39 -4.97
N ASN A 83 0.81 0.59 -5.14
CA ASN A 83 1.53 -0.05 -4.06
C ASN A 83 2.95 0.49 -4.04
N LEU A 84 3.34 1.15 -2.95
CA LEU A 84 4.65 1.76 -2.81
C LEU A 84 5.31 1.24 -1.54
N SER A 85 6.54 0.75 -1.66
CA SER A 85 7.36 0.39 -0.50
C SER A 85 8.65 1.20 -0.50
N ILE A 86 8.95 1.84 0.63
CA ILE A 86 10.11 2.69 0.86
C ILE A 86 10.86 2.13 2.06
N TYR A 87 12.04 1.55 1.83
CA TYR A 87 12.80 0.84 2.87
C TYR A 87 13.99 1.63 3.41
N ASP A 88 14.37 2.72 2.78
CA ASP A 88 15.52 3.51 3.18
C ASP A 88 15.13 4.97 3.28
N SER A 89 15.83 5.75 4.11
CA SER A 89 15.77 7.22 4.10
C SER A 89 16.46 7.80 2.86
N ALA A 90 16.37 7.08 1.73
CA ALA A 90 17.02 7.45 0.51
C ALA A 90 16.54 8.83 0.08
N ALA A 91 17.49 9.66 -0.35
CA ALA A 91 17.20 10.98 -0.88
C ALA A 91 16.10 10.91 -1.94
N GLY A 92 15.14 11.84 -1.89
CA GLY A 92 14.07 11.96 -2.88
C GLY A 92 12.76 11.23 -2.55
N TYR A 93 12.59 10.65 -1.35
CA TYR A 93 11.29 10.07 -0.99
C TYR A 93 10.16 11.11 -0.98
N GLU A 94 10.44 12.36 -0.61
CA GLU A 94 9.47 13.47 -0.66
C GLU A 94 8.97 13.70 -2.09
N GLU A 95 9.89 13.68 -3.06
CA GLU A 95 9.57 13.77 -4.48
C GLU A 95 8.76 12.56 -4.96
N ILE A 96 9.14 11.35 -4.52
CA ILE A 96 8.40 10.13 -4.86
C ILE A 96 6.97 10.19 -4.33
N LEU A 97 6.78 10.53 -3.05
CA LEU A 97 5.46 10.59 -2.42
C LEU A 97 4.59 11.70 -3.01
N SER A 98 5.17 12.87 -3.27
CA SER A 98 4.44 13.98 -3.90
C SER A 98 4.04 13.68 -5.35
N ALA A 99 4.82 12.89 -6.09
CA ALA A 99 4.45 12.42 -7.42
C ALA A 99 3.42 11.28 -7.41
N CYS A 100 3.43 10.42 -6.38
CA CYS A 100 2.61 9.20 -6.30
C CYS A 100 1.32 9.40 -5.47
N THR A 101 0.47 10.34 -5.86
CA THR A 101 -0.74 10.71 -5.08
C THR A 101 -1.88 9.67 -5.10
N GLY A 102 -1.82 8.66 -5.97
CA GLY A 102 -2.77 7.56 -6.07
C GLY A 102 -2.39 6.31 -5.27
N VAL A 103 -1.37 6.37 -4.41
CA VAL A 103 -0.94 5.24 -3.58
C VAL A 103 -2.03 4.88 -2.58
N ILE A 104 -2.48 3.63 -2.66
CA ILE A 104 -3.47 3.04 -1.75
C ILE A 104 -2.82 2.19 -0.67
N ASN A 105 -1.65 1.62 -0.95
CA ASN A 105 -0.90 0.72 -0.07
C ASN A 105 0.53 1.24 0.06
N LEU A 106 0.88 1.73 1.26
CA LEU A 106 2.20 2.28 1.54
C LEU A 106 2.91 1.44 2.59
N ARG A 107 4.15 1.05 2.30
CA ARG A 107 5.05 0.41 3.24
C ARG A 107 6.26 1.29 3.48
N VAL A 108 6.58 1.55 4.74
CA VAL A 108 7.72 2.38 5.14
C VAL A 108 8.50 1.71 6.26
N LEU A 109 9.83 1.73 6.16
CA LEU A 109 10.71 1.31 7.25
C LEU A 109 10.76 2.35 8.39
N SER A 110 10.65 3.64 8.07
CA SER A 110 10.66 4.70 9.07
C SER A 110 9.76 5.85 8.61
N MET A 111 8.98 6.40 9.52
CA MET A 111 8.24 7.65 9.31
C MET A 111 8.87 8.73 10.20
N ASP A 112 9.44 9.75 9.58
CA ASP A 112 9.73 11.00 10.27
C ASP A 112 8.56 12.00 10.10
N THR A 113 8.66 13.15 10.74
CA THR A 113 7.61 14.18 10.64
C THR A 113 7.49 14.77 9.23
N ALA A 114 8.59 14.86 8.48
CA ALA A 114 8.58 15.38 7.11
C ALA A 114 7.84 14.42 6.17
N PHE A 115 8.04 13.11 6.36
CA PHE A 115 7.34 12.05 5.65
C PHE A 115 5.81 12.21 5.73
N SER A 116 5.29 12.57 6.92
CA SER A 116 3.85 12.71 7.13
C SER A 116 3.20 13.78 6.24
N ALA A 117 3.91 14.85 5.90
CA ALA A 117 3.39 15.93 5.07
C ALA A 117 3.08 15.51 3.61
N HIS A 118 3.68 14.41 3.16
CA HIS A 118 3.55 13.92 1.78
C HIS A 118 2.66 12.68 1.65
N ILE A 119 2.00 12.26 2.73
CA ILE A 119 1.16 11.07 2.72
C ILE A 119 -0.09 11.33 1.85
N PRO A 120 -0.35 10.48 0.83
CA PRO A 120 -1.53 10.64 0.00
C PRO A 120 -2.83 10.46 0.80
N SER A 121 -3.81 11.32 0.54
CA SER A 121 -5.15 11.22 1.17
C SER A 121 -5.94 9.98 0.74
N THR A 122 -5.50 9.30 -0.31
CA THR A 122 -6.04 8.04 -0.84
C THR A 122 -5.53 6.80 -0.10
N LEU A 123 -4.64 6.98 0.88
CA LEU A 123 -3.99 5.87 1.57
C LEU A 123 -5.00 5.04 2.37
N MET A 124 -5.12 3.76 2.01
CA MET A 124 -6.05 2.82 2.64
C MET A 124 -5.34 1.79 3.53
N GLN A 125 -4.10 1.43 3.19
CA GLN A 125 -3.31 0.46 3.95
C GLN A 125 -1.92 0.99 4.20
N LEU A 126 -1.49 0.88 5.44
CA LEU A 126 -0.19 1.35 5.88
C LEU A 126 0.56 0.24 6.60
N TYR A 127 1.81 0.05 6.20
CA TYR A 127 2.75 -0.87 6.81
C TYR A 127 3.93 -0.03 7.32
N VAL A 128 4.07 0.15 8.63
CA VAL A 128 5.17 0.92 9.23
C VAL A 128 5.98 0.06 10.16
N TYR A 129 7.20 0.46 10.49
CA TYR A 129 7.86 -0.09 11.67
C TYR A 129 7.51 0.66 12.94
N ASP A 130 7.53 1.99 12.87
CA ASP A 130 7.14 2.86 13.96
C ASP A 130 5.96 3.73 13.52
N PHE A 131 4.94 3.84 14.37
CA PHE A 131 3.75 4.60 14.06
C PHE A 131 3.88 6.01 14.66
N PRO A 132 3.76 7.08 13.86
CA PRO A 132 4.02 8.43 14.33
C PRO A 132 3.06 8.83 15.47
N HIS A 133 3.56 9.70 16.35
CA HIS A 133 2.78 10.27 17.45
C HIS A 133 1.53 11.06 16.97
N GLN A 134 0.60 11.32 17.91
CA GLN A 134 -0.79 11.75 17.70
C GLN A 134 -1.03 12.89 16.69
N SER A 135 -0.07 13.77 16.45
CA SER A 135 -0.20 14.97 15.60
C SER A 135 -0.58 14.67 14.15
N SER A 136 -0.36 13.44 13.65
CA SER A 136 -0.54 13.08 12.24
C SER A 136 -1.81 12.28 11.95
N ALA A 137 -2.68 12.03 12.93
CA ALA A 137 -3.83 11.13 12.76
C ALA A 137 -4.82 11.57 11.66
N PHE A 138 -4.96 12.88 11.43
CA PHE A 138 -5.87 13.42 10.41
C PHE A 138 -5.47 13.04 8.97
N LEU A 139 -4.18 12.77 8.73
CA LEU A 139 -3.66 12.36 7.42
C LEU A 139 -4.14 10.96 7.02
N PHE A 140 -4.57 10.17 8.01
CA PHE A 140 -4.96 8.77 7.85
C PHE A 140 -6.48 8.58 7.95
N SER A 141 -7.26 9.59 7.57
CA SER A 141 -8.73 9.54 7.66
C SER A 141 -9.35 8.37 6.88
N GLN A 142 -8.72 7.94 5.78
CA GLN A 142 -9.16 6.81 4.94
C GLN A 142 -8.50 5.46 5.30
N LEU A 143 -7.64 5.44 6.32
CA LEU A 143 -6.87 4.25 6.66
C LEU A 143 -7.77 3.14 7.19
N THR A 144 -7.76 1.99 6.54
CA THR A 144 -8.56 0.82 6.89
C THR A 144 -7.74 -0.32 7.49
N HIS A 145 -6.46 -0.42 7.09
CA HIS A 145 -5.53 -1.44 7.56
C HIS A 145 -4.22 -0.81 8.01
N LEU A 146 -3.78 -1.16 9.22
CA LEU A 146 -2.51 -0.75 9.78
C LEU A 146 -1.71 -2.00 10.20
N ASP A 147 -0.51 -2.16 9.66
CA ASP A 147 0.44 -3.20 10.04
C ASP A 147 1.66 -2.53 10.68
N VAL A 148 1.92 -2.83 11.94
CA VAL A 148 3.03 -2.23 12.71
C VAL A 148 4.11 -3.28 12.91
N MET A 149 5.27 -3.07 12.31
CA MET A 149 6.40 -4.00 12.25
C MET A 149 7.49 -3.62 13.24
N GLY A 150 7.57 -4.33 14.36
CA GLY A 150 8.58 -4.05 15.38
C GLY A 150 7.95 -3.33 16.57
N PHE A 151 8.34 -3.77 17.75
CA PHE A 151 7.72 -3.36 19.02
C PHE A 151 8.75 -2.96 20.07
N LEU A 152 10.01 -2.88 19.67
CA LEU A 152 11.05 -2.44 20.59
C LEU A 152 10.77 -0.95 20.81
N ASP A 153 10.18 -0.64 21.97
CA ASP A 153 9.99 0.71 22.53
C ASP A 153 8.73 1.50 22.11
N ILE A 154 7.67 0.85 21.59
CA ILE A 154 6.39 1.56 21.35
C ILE A 154 5.71 1.91 22.68
N ASP A 155 5.48 3.20 22.93
CA ASP A 155 4.53 3.66 23.94
C ASP A 155 3.11 3.26 23.54
N LEU A 156 2.60 2.20 24.18
CA LEU A 156 1.31 1.61 23.90
C LEU A 156 0.14 2.57 24.15
N ASP A 157 0.25 3.45 25.14
CA ASP A 157 -0.81 4.41 25.46
C ASP A 157 -0.87 5.50 24.39
N ALA A 158 0.30 5.99 23.95
CA ALA A 158 0.39 6.92 22.83
C ALA A 158 -0.13 6.28 21.52
N PHE A 159 0.27 5.05 21.23
CA PHE A 159 -0.21 4.30 20.06
C PHE A 159 -1.73 4.12 20.09
N HIS A 160 -2.27 3.67 21.22
CA HIS A 160 -3.71 3.46 21.39
C HIS A 160 -4.49 4.77 21.19
N SER A 161 -3.98 5.87 21.74
CA SER A 161 -4.56 7.20 21.56
C SER A 161 -4.57 7.62 20.09
N SER A 162 -3.48 7.40 19.35
CA SER A 162 -3.40 7.70 17.93
C SER A 162 -4.36 6.84 17.10
N VAL A 163 -4.45 5.54 17.38
CA VAL A 163 -5.34 4.61 16.68
C VAL A 163 -6.81 4.93 16.92
N ALA A 164 -7.18 5.38 18.12
CA ALA A 164 -8.54 5.79 18.44
C ALA A 164 -9.05 6.97 17.58
N LEU A 165 -8.15 7.74 16.97
CA LEU A 165 -8.46 8.87 16.09
C LEU A 165 -8.71 8.45 14.63
N LEU A 166 -8.54 7.17 14.28
CA LEU A 166 -8.69 6.67 12.91
C LEU A 166 -10.11 6.12 12.67
N PRO A 167 -11.02 6.90 12.07
CA PRO A 167 -12.46 6.59 12.05
C PRO A 167 -12.82 5.38 11.18
N HIS A 168 -11.96 5.00 10.25
CA HIS A 168 -12.18 3.93 9.28
C HIS A 168 -11.28 2.72 9.50
N LEU A 169 -10.47 2.72 10.57
CA LEU A 169 -9.57 1.62 10.85
C LEU A 169 -10.35 0.37 11.27
N THR A 170 -10.23 -0.68 10.47
CA THR A 170 -10.94 -1.96 10.69
C THR A 170 -9.99 -3.08 11.08
N HIS A 171 -8.72 -2.97 10.68
CA HIS A 171 -7.71 -4.00 10.89
C HIS A 171 -6.43 -3.39 11.42
N VAL A 172 -5.94 -3.96 12.51
CA VAL A 172 -4.59 -3.71 13.02
C VAL A 172 -3.86 -5.06 13.11
N SER A 173 -2.68 -5.15 12.53
CA SER A 173 -1.84 -6.34 12.61
C SER A 173 -0.48 -6.07 13.21
N PHE A 174 0.01 -7.11 13.85
CA PHE A 174 1.26 -7.13 14.58
C PHE A 174 1.96 -8.46 14.23
N PRO A 175 3.13 -8.41 13.58
CA PRO A 175 3.80 -9.60 13.08
C PRO A 175 4.51 -10.39 14.19
N ASP A 176 4.79 -9.79 15.33
CA ASP A 176 5.42 -10.47 16.47
C ASP A 176 4.42 -10.72 17.60
N ARG A 177 4.34 -11.98 18.05
CA ARG A 177 3.40 -12.40 19.10
C ARG A 177 3.93 -12.17 20.49
N ASP A 178 5.25 -12.19 20.67
CA ASP A 178 5.85 -12.10 21.99
C ASP A 178 5.66 -10.69 22.59
N TYR A 179 5.32 -9.71 21.74
CA TYR A 179 5.10 -8.32 22.10
C TYR A 179 3.69 -7.82 21.78
N ALA A 180 2.76 -8.71 21.39
CA ALA A 180 1.39 -8.27 21.16
C ALA A 180 0.83 -7.72 22.48
N PRO A 181 0.51 -6.42 22.56
CA PRO A 181 0.03 -5.84 23.80
C PRO A 181 -1.24 -6.58 24.24
N ILE A 182 -1.27 -6.99 25.51
CA ILE A 182 -2.48 -7.53 26.11
C ILE A 182 -3.42 -6.35 26.25
N PHE A 183 -4.20 -6.08 25.21
CA PHE A 183 -5.25 -5.08 25.29
C PHE A 183 -6.25 -5.57 26.34
N PRO A 184 -6.45 -4.83 27.45
CA PRO A 184 -7.55 -5.15 28.33
C PRO A 184 -8.82 -5.06 27.51
N VAL A 185 -9.51 -6.19 27.33
CA VAL A 185 -10.84 -6.23 26.70
C VAL A 185 -11.82 -5.65 27.72
N SER A 186 -11.74 -4.34 27.97
CA SER A 186 -12.72 -3.62 28.76
C SER A 186 -13.92 -3.31 27.85
N CYS A 187 -14.72 -4.34 27.58
CA CYS A 187 -16.12 -4.13 27.20
C CYS A 187 -16.90 -3.64 28.43
N GLY A 188 -16.53 -2.46 28.95
CA GLY A 188 -17.33 -1.74 29.94
C GLY A 188 -18.58 -1.25 29.24
N ALA A 189 -19.72 -1.84 29.58
CA ALA A 189 -21.04 -1.48 29.06
C ALA A 189 -21.41 -0.04 29.46
N THR A 190 -20.92 0.96 28.75
CA THR A 190 -21.51 2.30 28.78
C THR A 190 -22.55 2.38 27.66
N PRO A 191 -23.84 2.56 27.98
CA PRO A 191 -24.89 2.59 26.99
C PRO A 191 -24.88 3.96 26.29
N LYS A 192 -24.05 4.14 25.24
CA LYS A 192 -24.24 5.07 24.11
C LYS A 192 -23.01 5.31 23.21
N SER A 193 -21.82 4.77 23.50
CA SER A 193 -20.67 4.95 22.59
C SER A 193 -20.74 4.00 21.40
N ARG A 194 -20.54 4.52 20.18
CA ARG A 194 -20.33 3.69 18.98
C ARG A 194 -19.00 2.97 19.13
N CYS A 195 -19.07 1.71 19.58
CA CYS A 195 -17.88 0.88 19.70
C CYS A 195 -17.52 0.31 18.32
N SER A 196 -16.51 0.87 17.68
CA SER A 196 -15.91 0.29 16.48
C SER A 196 -15.15 -0.97 16.89
N SER A 197 -15.59 -2.13 16.42
CA SER A 197 -14.86 -3.38 16.64
C SER A 197 -13.60 -3.39 15.78
N ILE A 198 -12.42 -3.30 16.38
CA ILE A 198 -11.15 -3.43 15.67
C ILE A 198 -10.74 -4.89 15.68
N MET A 199 -10.44 -5.44 14.50
CA MET A 199 -9.91 -6.80 14.39
C MET A 199 -8.39 -6.74 14.56
N ILE A 200 -7.89 -7.43 15.59
CA ILE A 200 -6.45 -7.61 15.80
C ILE A 200 -6.04 -8.99 15.34
N LYS A 201 -5.18 -9.03 14.31
CA LYS A 201 -4.58 -10.26 13.80
C LYS A 201 -3.14 -10.37 14.28
N THR A 202 -2.82 -11.48 14.94
CA THR A 202 -1.43 -11.82 15.29
C THR A 202 -0.99 -13.02 14.46
N THR A 203 -0.05 -12.79 13.55
CA THR A 203 0.51 -13.83 12.67
C THR A 203 1.76 -14.42 13.29
N SER A 204 1.70 -15.66 13.77
CA SER A 204 2.91 -16.36 14.23
C SER A 204 3.66 -16.97 13.04
N ARG A 205 5.00 -16.89 13.07
CA ARG A 205 5.88 -17.63 12.16
C ARG A 205 5.95 -19.13 12.47
N SER A 206 5.47 -19.60 13.62
CA SER A 206 5.33 -21.04 13.88
C SER A 206 4.12 -21.59 13.12
N LEU A 207 4.37 -22.59 12.27
CA LEU A 207 3.52 -23.05 11.17
C LEU A 207 2.12 -23.60 11.53
N THR A 208 1.59 -23.45 12.76
CA THR A 208 0.41 -24.25 13.18
C THR A 208 -0.81 -23.52 13.74
N ARG A 209 -0.81 -22.23 14.13
CA ARG A 209 -2.08 -21.58 14.57
C ARG A 209 -2.18 -20.08 14.29
N ARG A 210 -3.14 -19.68 13.44
CA ARG A 210 -3.66 -18.30 13.36
C ARG A 210 -4.70 -18.09 14.48
N ALA A 211 -4.47 -17.08 15.33
CA ALA A 211 -5.45 -16.60 16.29
C ALA A 211 -5.90 -15.20 15.84
N SER A 212 -7.19 -14.91 15.93
CA SER A 212 -7.74 -13.58 15.69
C SER A 212 -8.53 -13.18 16.92
N GLN A 213 -8.24 -12.01 17.48
CA GLN A 213 -8.99 -11.43 18.59
C GLN A 213 -9.71 -10.18 18.11
N ARG A 214 -10.95 -10.00 18.54
CA ARG A 214 -11.67 -8.73 18.36
C ARG A 214 -11.46 -7.91 19.62
N ILE A 215 -10.98 -6.69 19.46
CA ILE A 215 -10.82 -5.74 20.55
C ILE A 215 -11.74 -4.56 20.26
N CYS A 216 -12.57 -4.25 21.24
CA CYS A 216 -13.42 -3.08 21.24
C CYS A 216 -12.58 -1.89 21.67
N VAL A 217 -12.26 -0.98 20.75
CA VAL A 217 -11.62 0.29 21.10
C VAL A 217 -12.73 1.27 21.41
N SER A 218 -12.86 1.63 22.69
CA SER A 218 -13.77 2.69 23.11
C SER A 218 -13.09 4.02 22.87
N SER A 219 -13.59 4.80 21.91
CA SER A 219 -13.22 6.21 21.77
C SER A 219 -13.79 6.96 22.97
N TYR A 220 -12.95 7.25 23.95
CA TYR A 220 -13.27 8.21 25.00
C TYR A 220 -13.24 9.60 24.36
N LEU A 221 -14.42 10.22 24.20
CA LEU A 221 -14.53 11.65 23.91
C LEU A 221 -13.93 12.40 25.11
N VAL A 222 -12.76 13.01 24.92
CA VAL A 222 -12.25 14.10 25.77
C VAL A 222 -12.70 15.42 25.15
#